data_AF-A0ABD3Z9G7-F1
#
_entry.id   AF-A0ABD3Z9G7-F1
#
_cell.length_a   1.000
_cell.length_b   1.000
_cell.length_c   1.000
_cell.angle_alpha   90.00
_cell.angle_beta   90.00
_cell.angle_gamma   90.00
#
_symmetry.space_group_name_H-M   'P 1'
#
loop_
_entity.id
_entity.type
_entity.pdbx_description
1 polymer ?
#
loop_
_entity_poly.entity_id
_entity_poly.type
_entity_poly.pdbx_seq_one_letter_code
_entity_poly.pdbx_strand_id
1 'polypeptide(L)'
;IDGVPNEQNLIIRAAKLLRDNLPERFSHCGADIALEKIIPMGGGLGGGSSDAATVLVALNTLWQANLSDSELAKLGLTLGA
;
A
#
# COMPACT_ATOMS: atom_id res chain seq x y z
N ILE A 1 8.56 8.76 5.50
CA ILE A 1 9.69 8.05 6.14
C ILE A 1 10.91 8.91 5.86
N ASP A 2 11.54 9.44 6.91
CA ASP A 2 12.67 10.34 6.73
C ASP A 2 13.76 9.67 5.88
N GLY A 3 14.23 10.38 4.86
CA GLY A 3 15.25 9.89 3.93
C GLY A 3 14.77 8.93 2.82
N VAL A 4 13.49 8.54 2.78
CA VAL A 4 12.93 7.73 1.66
C VAL A 4 12.03 8.61 0.79
N PRO A 5 12.39 8.84 -0.49
CA PRO A 5 11.53 9.57 -1.42
C PRO A 5 10.15 8.95 -1.51
N ASN A 6 9.11 9.77 -1.65
CA ASN A 6 7.73 9.28 -1.72
C ASN A 6 7.49 8.29 -2.86
N GLU A 7 8.20 8.43 -3.97
CA GLU A 7 8.16 7.50 -5.12
C GLU A 7 8.77 6.13 -4.81
N GLN A 8 9.64 6.02 -3.80
CA GLN A 8 10.26 4.78 -3.36
C GLN A 8 9.54 4.18 -2.14
N ASN A 9 8.64 4.94 -1.51
CA ASN A 9 7.87 4.47 -0.38
C ASN A 9 6.76 3.51 -0.83
N LEU A 10 6.92 2.22 -0.52
CA LEU A 10 5.97 1.17 -0.90
C LEU A 10 4.55 1.43 -0.38
N ILE A 11 4.37 2.16 0.71
CA ILE A 11 3.06 2.57 1.24
C ILE A 11 2.34 3.50 0.25
N ILE A 12 3.03 4.53 -0.23
CA ILE A 12 2.45 5.50 -1.17
C ILE A 12 2.18 4.83 -2.51
N ARG A 13 3.11 3.98 -2.96
CA ARG A 13 2.93 3.19 -4.18
C ARG A 13 1.73 2.24 -4.06
N ALA A 14 1.56 1.55 -2.93
CA ALA A 14 0.42 0.67 -2.68
C ALA A 14 -0.91 1.42 -2.73
N ALA A 15 -1.01 2.56 -2.03
CA ALA A 15 -2.23 3.37 -2.00
C ALA A 15 -2.62 3.89 -3.39
N LYS A 16 -1.63 4.39 -4.15
CA LYS A 16 -1.86 4.84 -5.54
C LYS A 16 -2.23 3.67 -6.46
N LEU A 17 -1.48 2.57 -6.40
CA LEU A 17 -1.75 1.38 -7.20
C LEU A 17 -3.17 0.86 -6.98
N LEU A 18 -3.62 0.77 -5.73
CA LEU A 18 -4.99 0.39 -5.41
C LEU A 18 -5.99 1.32 -6.08
N ARG A 19 -5.87 2.63 -5.86
CA ARG A 19 -6.80 3.63 -6.42
C ARG A 19 -6.82 3.60 -7.94
N ASP A 20 -5.66 3.50 -8.57
CA ASP A 20 -5.51 3.54 -10.03
C ASP A 20 -6.04 2.25 -10.70
N ASN A 21 -6.20 1.15 -9.95
CA ASN A 21 -6.85 -0.09 -10.41
C ASN A 21 -8.36 -0.15 -10.10
N LEU A 22 -8.91 0.90 -9.47
CA LEU A 22 -10.34 0.98 -9.16
C LEU A 22 -11.10 1.85 -10.18
N PRO A 23 -12.42 1.65 -10.32
CA PRO A 23 -13.25 2.49 -11.18
C PRO A 23 -13.17 3.98 -10.82
N GLU A 24 -13.43 4.86 -11.79
CA GLU A 24 -13.34 6.32 -11.66
C GLU A 24 -14.09 6.89 -10.43
N ARG A 25 -15.17 6.24 -10.00
CA ARG A 25 -15.91 6.64 -8.79
C ARG A 25 -15.04 6.69 -7.53
N PHE A 26 -13.89 6.01 -7.49
CA PHE A 26 -12.93 6.03 -6.38
C PHE A 26 -11.82 7.09 -6.54
N SER A 27 -11.84 7.90 -7.60
CA SER A 27 -10.83 8.93 -7.87
C SER A 27 -10.71 9.99 -6.75
N HIS A 28 -11.81 10.23 -6.03
CA HIS A 28 -11.85 11.14 -4.89
C HIS A 28 -11.39 10.51 -3.57
N CYS A 29 -11.13 9.20 -3.55
CA CYS A 29 -10.66 8.52 -2.36
C CYS A 29 -9.19 8.86 -2.08
N GLY A 30 -8.91 9.15 -0.81
CA GLY A 30 -7.58 9.45 -0.29
C GLY A 30 -7.46 8.98 1.15
N ALA A 31 -6.25 9.07 1.69
CA ALA A 31 -5.96 8.76 3.08
C ALA A 31 -4.68 9.47 3.52
N ASP A 32 -4.69 9.96 4.76
CA ASP A 32 -3.47 10.32 5.47
C ASP A 32 -2.90 9.07 6.12
N ILE A 33 -1.67 8.71 5.77
CA ILE A 33 -1.04 7.48 6.23
C ILE A 33 0.19 7.83 7.07
N ALA A 34 0.13 7.48 8.34
CA ALA A 34 1.26 7.53 9.25
C ALA A 34 1.79 6.11 9.50
N LEU A 35 3.11 6.00 9.61
CA LEU A 35 3.78 4.73 9.84
C LEU A 35 4.77 4.91 10.99
N GLU A 36 4.54 4.17 12.06
CA GLU A 36 5.51 4.02 13.15
C GLU A 36 6.38 2.80 12.89
N LYS A 37 7.64 3.01 12.52
CA LYS A 37 8.57 1.90 12.25
C LYS A 37 9.27 1.47 13.54
N ILE A 38 8.81 0.36 14.08
CA ILE A 38 9.51 -0.37 15.15
C ILE A 38 10.61 -1.26 14.56
N ILE A 39 10.35 -1.85 13.38
CA ILE A 39 11.31 -2.72 12.68
C ILE A 39 12.23 -1.84 11.80
N PRO A 40 13.56 -1.90 11.96
CA PRO A 40 14.51 -1.15 11.14
C PRO A 40 14.42 -1.52 9.65
N MET A 41 14.75 -0.55 8.79
CA MET A 41 14.85 -0.77 7.35
C MET A 41 16.07 -1.65 7.00
N GLY A 42 15.95 -2.51 5.99
CA GLY A 42 17.10 -3.19 5.36
C GLY A 42 17.56 -4.52 5.98
N GLY A 43 16.85 -5.07 6.98
CA GLY A 43 17.25 -6.33 7.64
C GLY A 43 16.84 -7.64 6.94
N GLY A 44 16.25 -7.60 5.74
CA GLY A 44 15.74 -8.81 5.06
C GLY A 44 14.46 -9.41 5.68
N LEU A 45 13.83 -8.71 6.63
CA LEU A 45 12.66 -9.19 7.39
C LEU A 45 11.31 -8.88 6.72
N GLY A 46 11.30 -8.42 5.46
CA GLY A 46 10.05 -8.14 4.74
C GLY A 46 9.24 -6.94 5.25
N GLY A 47 9.81 -6.06 6.07
CA GLY A 47 9.08 -4.95 6.69
C GLY A 47 8.35 -4.04 5.69
N GLY A 48 9.00 -3.64 4.60
CA GLY A 48 8.37 -2.79 3.58
C GLY A 48 7.26 -3.50 2.78
N SER A 49 7.41 -4.81 2.54
CA SER A 49 6.38 -5.64 1.88
C SER A 49 5.13 -5.77 2.76
N SER A 50 5.35 -6.02 4.06
CA SER A 50 4.29 -6.08 5.06
C SER A 50 3.53 -4.76 5.12
N ASP A 51 4.25 -3.63 5.20
CA ASP A 51 3.62 -2.30 5.22
C ASP A 51 2.75 -2.07 3.98
N ALA A 52 3.23 -2.44 2.79
CA ALA A 52 2.50 -2.29 1.54
C ALA A 52 1.23 -3.15 1.48
N ALA A 53 1.34 -4.42 1.91
CA ALA A 53 0.20 -5.33 1.98
C ALA A 53 -0.86 -4.82 2.97
N THR A 54 -0.44 -4.30 4.13
CA THR A 54 -1.34 -3.67 5.10
C THR A 54 -2.09 -2.50 4.50
N VAL A 55 -1.43 -1.64 3.73
CA VAL A 55 -2.08 -0.51 3.04
C VAL A 55 -3.13 -0.98 2.05
N LEU A 56 -2.82 -1.98 1.21
CA LEU A 56 -3.77 -2.52 0.23
C LEU A 56 -5.03 -3.05 0.92
N VAL A 57 -4.87 -3.85 1.98
CA VAL A 57 -6.00 -4.43 2.73
C VAL A 57 -6.80 -3.32 3.43
N ALA A 58 -6.13 -2.44 4.17
CA ALA A 58 -6.79 -1.40 4.95
C ALA A 58 -7.59 -0.43 4.06
N LEU A 59 -7.00 0.05 2.96
CA LEU A 59 -7.68 0.97 2.05
C LEU A 59 -8.79 0.28 1.26
N ASN A 60 -8.63 -0.99 0.86
CA ASN A 60 -9.72 -1.74 0.24
C ASN A 60 -10.94 -1.84 1.17
N THR A 61 -10.70 -2.05 2.47
CA THR A 61 -11.77 -2.06 3.49
C THR A 61 -12.35 -0.66 3.70
N LEU A 62 -11.53 0.35 3.94
CA LEU A 62 -11.97 1.72 4.25
C LEU A 62 -12.72 2.37 3.09
N TRP A 63 -12.28 2.13 1.86
CA TRP A 63 -12.94 2.64 0.67
C TRP A 63 -14.10 1.74 0.20
N GLN A 64 -14.33 0.60 0.86
CA GLN A 64 -15.36 -0.38 0.46
C GLN A 64 -15.23 -0.78 -1.01
N ALA A 65 -13.99 -0.97 -1.45
CA ALA A 65 -13.68 -1.30 -2.84
C ALA A 65 -14.00 -2.77 -3.19
N ASN A 66 -14.14 -3.63 -2.15
CA ASN A 66 -14.57 -5.03 -2.27
C ASN A 66 -13.71 -5.90 -3.20
N LEU A 67 -12.42 -5.56 -3.35
CA LEU A 67 -11.46 -6.48 -3.97
C LEU A 67 -11.27 -7.70 -3.09
N SER A 68 -11.16 -8.86 -3.70
CA SER A 68 -10.80 -10.12 -3.06
C SER A 68 -9.33 -10.16 -2.66
N ASP A 69 -8.98 -11.03 -1.71
CA ASP A 69 -7.59 -11.26 -1.30
C ASP A 69 -6.70 -11.65 -2.48
N SER A 70 -7.22 -12.38 -3.46
CA SER A 70 -6.48 -12.75 -4.67
C SER A 70 -6.15 -11.53 -5.54
N GLU A 71 -7.07 -10.58 -5.68
CA GLU A 71 -6.83 -9.35 -6.42
C GLU A 71 -5.84 -8.45 -5.69
N LEU A 72 -5.97 -8.32 -4.36
CA LEU A 72 -5.00 -7.59 -3.54
C LEU A 72 -3.61 -8.22 -3.61
N ALA A 73 -3.51 -9.55 -3.57
CA ALA A 73 -2.24 -10.25 -3.73
C ALA A 73 -1.60 -10.00 -5.11
N LYS A 74 -2.39 -10.00 -6.19
CA LYS A 74 -1.90 -9.65 -7.53
C LYS A 74 -1.34 -8.24 -7.59
N LEU A 75 -2.01 -7.27 -6.97
CA LEU A 75 -1.49 -5.90 -6.86
C LEU A 75 -0.19 -5.88 -6.02
N GLY A 76 -0.18 -6.56 -4.88
CA GLY A 76 0.99 -6.67 -4.01
C GLY A 76 2.24 -7.20 -4.72
N LEU A 77 2.09 -8.21 -5.58
CA LEU A 77 3.20 -8.76 -6.38
C LEU A 77 3.88 -7.72 -7.28
N THR A 78 3.13 -6.72 -7.78
CA THR A 78 3.69 -5.68 -8.66
C THR A 78 4.49 -4.62 -7.91
N LEU A 79 4.29 -4.49 -6.60
CA LEU A 79 4.97 -3.47 -5.80
C LEU A 79 6.44 -3.82 -5.57
N GLY A 80 6.75 -5.11 -5.42
CA GLY A 80 8.09 -5.64 -5.14
C GLY A 80 8.64 -5.19 -3.78
N ALA A 81 9.47 -6.03 -3.16
CA ALA A 81 10.20 -5.69 -1.94
C ALA A 81 11.56 -6.39 -1.92
#